data_AF-A0A1V6LRG0-F1
#
_entry.id   AF-A0A1V6LRG0-F1
#
_cell.length_a   1.000
_cell.length_b   1.000
_cell.length_c   1.000
_cell.angle_alpha   90.00
_cell.angle_beta   90.00
_cell.angle_gamma   90.00
#
_symmetry.space_group_name_H-M   'P 1'
#
loop_
_entity.id
_entity.type
_entity.pdbx_description
1 polymer ?
#
loop_
_entity_poly.entity_id
_entity_poly.type
_entity_poly.pdbx_seq_one_letter_code
_entity_poly.pdbx_strand_id
1 'polypeptide(L)'
;MKNFFSLIFIGVLVTACNFTSAENYFDRAALNSNKLVGFGSNDLIRFIELKETNNLFIVKGNQVKPTTKVEEYIKGYIIPDIETNIETIRTLKATEETKEMIVKSLEVFEYAKNTYSKEYIAIAKMIDNNESADAINLELIKLDSLKVPRFDVLHSELWALALPYAEANNIEVIIH
;
A
#
# COMPACT_ATOMS: atom_id res chain seq x y z
N MET A 1 -52.04 34.29 36.75
CA MET A 1 -51.46 34.88 35.52
C MET A 1 -49.99 34.48 35.52
N LYS A 2 -49.66 33.33 34.93
CA LYS A 2 -49.17 33.13 33.55
C LYS A 2 -47.74 33.67 33.35
N ASN A 3 -46.86 32.74 32.94
CA ASN A 3 -45.65 32.93 32.14
C ASN A 3 -44.37 33.26 32.94
N PHE A 4 -43.19 32.70 32.65
CA PHE A 4 -42.76 31.75 31.61
C PHE A 4 -41.42 31.18 32.09
N PHE A 5 -41.28 29.86 32.11
CA PHE A 5 -39.99 29.18 32.22
C PHE A 5 -39.23 29.45 30.91
N SER A 6 -38.11 30.18 30.94
CA SER A 6 -37.19 30.24 29.81
C SER A 6 -35.94 29.43 30.12
N LEU A 7 -36.02 28.13 29.83
CA LEU A 7 -34.84 27.29 29.60
C LEU A 7 -34.24 27.72 28.26
N ILE A 8 -33.09 28.39 28.27
CA ILE A 8 -32.28 28.58 27.07
C ILE A 8 -31.53 27.27 26.84
N PHE A 9 -32.08 26.43 25.97
CA PHE A 9 -31.42 25.25 25.45
C PHE A 9 -30.53 25.69 24.28
N ILE A 10 -29.26 26.01 24.55
CA ILE A 10 -28.26 26.17 23.49
C ILE A 10 -27.96 24.77 22.97
N GLY A 11 -28.64 24.42 21.88
CA GLY A 11 -28.35 23.22 21.11
C GLY A 11 -26.97 23.35 20.49
N VAL A 12 -25.97 22.71 21.11
CA VAL A 12 -24.73 22.37 20.42
C VAL A 12 -25.10 21.31 19.40
N LEU A 13 -25.31 21.73 18.16
CA LEU A 13 -25.32 20.83 17.01
C LEU A 13 -23.90 20.29 16.85
N VAL A 14 -23.57 19.24 17.58
CA VAL A 14 -22.44 18.38 17.24
C VAL A 14 -22.90 17.63 15.99
N THR A 15 -22.64 18.21 14.82
CA THR A 15 -22.64 17.41 13.61
C THR A 15 -21.50 16.42 13.79
N ALA A 16 -21.84 15.18 14.16
CA ALA A 16 -20.94 14.04 14.02
C ALA A 16 -20.72 13.85 12.51
N CYS A 17 -19.88 14.71 11.97
CA CYS A 17 -19.37 14.65 10.63
C CYS A 17 -18.36 13.51 10.66
N ASN A 18 -18.70 12.39 10.01
CA ASN A 18 -17.77 11.29 9.70
C ASN A 18 -16.68 11.79 8.71
N PHE A 19 -15.96 12.86 9.06
CA PHE A 19 -14.82 13.31 8.30
C PHE A 19 -13.63 12.45 8.75
N THR A 20 -13.25 11.53 7.88
CA THR A 20 -11.89 11.01 7.81
C THR A 20 -10.92 12.19 7.95
N SER A 21 -10.02 12.16 8.94
CA SER A 21 -9.06 13.24 9.18
C SER A 21 -8.11 13.39 7.98
N ALA A 22 -7.51 14.57 7.81
CA ALA A 22 -6.51 14.78 6.76
C ALA A 22 -5.36 13.78 6.87
N GLU A 23 -4.90 13.51 8.09
CA GLU A 23 -3.92 12.46 8.39
C GLU A 23 -4.37 11.09 7.89
N ASN A 24 -5.63 10.69 8.11
CA ASN A 24 -6.12 9.41 7.62
C ASN A 24 -6.21 9.34 6.09
N TYR A 25 -6.47 10.46 5.40
CA TYR A 25 -6.37 10.52 3.93
C TYR A 25 -4.92 10.34 3.49
N PHE A 26 -3.99 11.08 4.08
CA PHE A 26 -2.57 10.98 3.77
C PHE A 26 -2.03 9.57 4.01
N ASP A 27 -2.35 8.96 5.15
CA ASP A 27 -1.89 7.62 5.51
C ASP A 27 -2.29 6.59 4.46
N ARG A 28 -3.58 6.59 4.11
CA ARG A 28 -4.16 5.56 3.24
C ARG A 28 -3.85 5.81 1.78
N ALA A 29 -3.88 7.06 1.33
CA ALA A 29 -3.68 7.40 -0.07
C ALA A 29 -2.20 7.58 -0.44
N ALA A 30 -1.32 7.92 0.51
CA ALA A 30 0.09 8.17 0.21
C ALA A 30 1.03 7.31 1.07
N LEU A 31 1.03 7.47 2.39
CA LEU A 31 2.05 6.88 3.26
C LEU A 31 2.17 5.36 3.10
N ASN A 32 1.05 4.66 2.97
CA ASN A 32 1.03 3.21 2.77
C ASN A 32 1.73 2.76 1.49
N SER A 33 1.93 3.62 0.48
CA SER A 33 2.71 3.27 -0.71
C SER A 33 4.18 2.99 -0.37
N ASN A 34 4.69 3.48 0.77
CA ASN A 34 6.04 3.18 1.22
C ASN A 34 6.27 1.68 1.54
N LYS A 35 5.19 0.91 1.75
CA LYS A 35 5.28 -0.56 1.81
C LYS A 35 5.83 -1.19 0.53
N LEU A 36 5.83 -0.44 -0.58
CA LEU A 36 6.26 -0.86 -1.91
C LEU A 36 7.66 -0.33 -2.30
N VAL A 37 8.43 0.27 -1.38
CA VAL A 37 9.78 0.81 -1.67
C VAL A 37 10.75 -0.26 -2.19
N GLY A 38 10.54 -1.53 -1.84
CA GLY A 38 11.32 -2.66 -2.34
C GLY A 38 10.95 -3.13 -3.75
N PHE A 39 10.00 -2.49 -4.44
CA PHE A 39 9.48 -2.95 -5.72
C PHE A 39 10.60 -3.16 -6.76
N GLY A 40 10.49 -4.26 -7.51
CA GLY A 40 11.56 -4.80 -8.35
C GLY A 40 12.30 -5.97 -7.71
N SER A 41 13.53 -6.19 -8.16
CA SER A 41 14.39 -7.28 -7.72
C SER A 41 14.73 -7.23 -6.23
N ASN A 42 14.80 -6.04 -5.64
CA ASN A 42 15.09 -5.83 -4.21
C ASN A 42 14.14 -6.63 -3.31
N ASP A 43 12.83 -6.62 -3.60
CA ASP A 43 11.85 -7.41 -2.84
C ASP A 43 12.09 -8.92 -2.99
N LEU A 44 12.41 -9.41 -4.20
CA LEU A 44 12.68 -10.83 -4.41
C LEU A 44 13.97 -11.29 -3.74
N ILE A 45 15.03 -10.47 -3.74
CA ILE A 45 16.26 -10.71 -3.00
C ILE A 45 15.95 -10.83 -1.51
N ARG A 46 15.19 -9.87 -0.96
CA ARG A 46 14.74 -9.92 0.43
C ARG A 46 13.90 -11.18 0.73
N PHE A 47 13.06 -11.63 -0.20
CA PHE A 47 12.28 -12.86 0.00
C PHE A 47 13.15 -14.11 0.00
N ILE A 48 14.24 -14.14 -0.79
CA ILE A 48 15.25 -15.21 -0.73
C ILE A 48 15.92 -15.21 0.65
N GLU A 49 16.34 -14.06 1.17
CA GLU A 49 16.94 -13.96 2.51
C GLU A 49 15.96 -14.42 3.61
N LEU A 50 14.68 -14.05 3.51
CA LEU A 50 13.63 -14.52 4.42
C LEU A 50 13.43 -16.04 4.31
N LYS A 51 13.53 -16.61 3.11
CA LYS A 51 13.47 -18.05 2.88
C LYS A 51 14.63 -18.76 3.58
N GLU A 52 15.85 -18.27 3.39
CA GLU A 52 17.08 -18.84 3.97
C GLU A 52 17.08 -18.79 5.50
N THR A 53 16.46 -17.75 6.07
CA THR A 53 16.33 -17.57 7.52
C THR A 53 15.05 -18.15 8.11
N ASN A 54 14.24 -18.88 7.32
CA ASN A 54 12.95 -19.47 7.72
C ASN A 54 11.93 -18.45 8.30
N ASN A 55 11.95 -17.22 7.79
CA ASN A 55 11.10 -16.11 8.22
C ASN A 55 9.93 -15.81 7.27
N LEU A 56 9.71 -16.65 6.25
CA LEU A 56 8.52 -16.54 5.39
C LEU A 56 7.26 -17.02 6.13
N PHE A 57 6.16 -16.33 5.91
CA PHE A 57 4.87 -16.66 6.48
C PHE A 57 3.70 -16.36 5.53
N ILE A 58 2.53 -16.88 5.86
CA ILE A 58 1.27 -16.52 5.24
C ILE A 58 0.26 -16.12 6.31
N VAL A 59 -0.71 -15.32 5.91
CA VAL A 59 -1.86 -14.96 6.77
C VAL A 59 -3.08 -15.74 6.29
N LYS A 60 -3.70 -16.52 7.18
CA LYS A 60 -4.94 -17.26 6.93
C LYS A 60 -5.96 -16.90 8.00
N GLY A 61 -6.92 -16.05 7.65
CA GLY A 61 -7.81 -15.43 8.64
C GLY A 61 -6.98 -14.64 9.65
N ASN A 62 -7.20 -14.89 10.94
CA ASN A 62 -6.47 -14.20 12.02
C ASN A 62 -5.19 -14.94 12.47
N GLN A 63 -4.69 -15.89 11.67
CA GLN A 63 -3.52 -16.69 12.01
C GLN A 63 -2.36 -16.44 11.04
N VAL A 64 -1.17 -16.23 11.61
CA VAL A 64 0.10 -16.25 10.88
C VAL A 64 0.64 -17.69 10.91
N LYS A 65 1.03 -18.22 9.74
CA LYS A 65 1.60 -19.57 9.62
C LYS A 65 2.91 -19.51 8.85
N PRO A 66 3.96 -20.21 9.27
CA PRO A 66 5.21 -20.25 8.51
C PRO A 66 4.99 -20.93 7.15
N THR A 67 5.76 -20.51 6.16
CA THR A 67 5.92 -21.21 4.88
C THR A 67 7.41 -21.27 4.52
N THR A 68 7.79 -22.20 3.67
CA THR A 68 9.14 -22.26 3.09
C THR A 68 9.14 -21.85 1.61
N LYS A 69 7.99 -21.43 1.07
CA LYS A 69 7.79 -21.13 -0.35
C LYS A 69 7.59 -19.63 -0.56
N VAL A 70 8.42 -19.04 -1.42
CA VAL A 70 8.31 -17.63 -1.81
C VAL A 70 6.99 -17.38 -2.54
N GLU A 71 6.53 -18.33 -3.38
CA GLU A 71 5.24 -18.20 -4.06
C GLU A 71 4.08 -18.10 -3.07
N GLU A 72 4.10 -18.91 -2.00
CA GLU A 72 3.09 -18.88 -0.95
C GLU A 72 3.14 -17.59 -0.15
N TYR A 73 4.34 -17.09 0.17
CA TYR A 73 4.53 -15.80 0.84
C TYR A 73 3.91 -14.65 0.04
N ILE A 74 4.16 -14.61 -1.27
CA ILE A 74 3.62 -13.56 -2.14
C ILE A 74 2.09 -13.65 -2.24
N LYS A 75 1.53 -14.84 -2.44
CA LYS A 75 0.07 -15.03 -2.56
C LYS A 75 -0.68 -14.91 -1.23
N GLY A 76 -0.04 -15.30 -0.14
CA GLY A 76 -0.66 -15.43 1.18
C GLY A 76 -0.43 -14.24 2.09
N TYR A 77 0.41 -13.29 1.69
CA TYR A 77 0.69 -12.09 2.47
C TYR A 77 0.83 -10.83 1.61
N ILE A 78 1.76 -10.81 0.64
CA ILE A 78 2.07 -9.58 -0.11
C ILE A 78 0.90 -9.11 -0.98
N ILE A 79 0.34 -9.98 -1.84
CA ILE A 79 -0.81 -9.63 -2.67
C ILE A 79 -2.04 -9.26 -1.82
N PRO A 80 -2.41 -10.03 -0.76
CA PRO A 80 -3.50 -9.63 0.13
C PRO A 80 -3.30 -8.27 0.84
N ASP A 81 -2.09 -7.93 1.26
CA ASP A 81 -1.81 -6.59 1.85
C ASP A 81 -2.01 -5.50 0.80
N ILE A 82 -1.52 -5.68 -0.44
CA ILE A 82 -1.76 -4.75 -1.54
C ILE A 82 -3.26 -4.60 -1.83
N GLU A 83 -4.01 -5.71 -1.88
CA GLU A 83 -5.46 -5.69 -2.08
C GLU A 83 -6.19 -4.94 -0.96
N THR A 84 -5.79 -5.17 0.29
CA THR A 84 -6.32 -4.45 1.44
C THR A 84 -6.08 -2.95 1.30
N ASN A 85 -4.88 -2.51 0.89
CA ASN A 85 -4.60 -1.09 0.64
C ASN A 85 -5.53 -0.53 -0.45
N ILE A 86 -5.69 -1.22 -1.59
CA ILE A 86 -6.61 -0.82 -2.66
C ILE A 86 -8.03 -0.65 -2.13
N GLU A 87 -8.54 -1.61 -1.37
CA GLU A 87 -9.88 -1.56 -0.77
C GLU A 87 -10.02 -0.38 0.18
N THR A 88 -9.02 -0.15 1.04
CA THR A 88 -9.04 1.00 1.94
C THR A 88 -8.99 2.32 1.17
N ILE A 89 -8.21 2.45 0.11
CA ILE A 89 -8.19 3.68 -0.69
C ILE A 89 -9.55 3.92 -1.36
N ARG A 90 -10.18 2.88 -1.91
CA ARG A 90 -11.50 2.97 -2.57
C ARG A 90 -12.64 3.39 -1.63
N THR A 91 -12.48 3.21 -0.33
CA THR A 91 -13.48 3.65 0.66
C THR A 91 -13.27 5.10 1.12
N LEU A 92 -12.21 5.78 0.66
CA LEU A 92 -12.04 7.22 0.87
C LEU A 92 -13.07 7.99 0.04
N LYS A 93 -13.68 9.01 0.66
CA LYS A 93 -14.61 9.90 -0.05
C LYS A 93 -13.81 10.97 -0.77
N ALA A 94 -13.72 10.90 -2.09
CA ALA A 94 -13.00 11.91 -2.86
C ALA A 94 -13.54 13.34 -2.60
N THR A 95 -12.63 14.26 -2.29
CA THR A 95 -12.86 15.71 -2.23
C THR A 95 -12.08 16.38 -3.36
N GLU A 96 -12.32 17.66 -3.64
CA GLU A 96 -11.55 18.39 -4.66
C GLU A 96 -10.03 18.35 -4.38
N GLU A 97 -9.63 18.41 -3.11
CA GLU A 97 -8.23 18.37 -2.69
C GLU A 97 -7.60 16.96 -2.77
N THR A 98 -8.38 15.90 -2.54
CA THR A 98 -7.86 14.53 -2.38
C THR A 98 -8.09 13.63 -3.60
N LYS A 99 -8.95 14.04 -4.53
CA LYS A 99 -9.38 13.20 -5.66
C LYS A 99 -8.22 12.70 -6.51
N GLU A 100 -7.28 13.58 -6.87
CA GLU A 100 -6.14 13.20 -7.71
C GLU A 100 -5.16 12.29 -6.97
N MET A 101 -4.89 12.56 -5.69
CA MET A 101 -4.06 11.72 -4.82
C MET A 101 -4.65 10.31 -4.69
N ILE A 102 -5.97 10.18 -4.51
CA ILE A 102 -6.66 8.88 -4.47
C ILE A 102 -6.49 8.12 -5.80
N VAL A 103 -6.66 8.80 -6.93
CA VAL A 103 -6.49 8.18 -8.26
C VAL A 103 -5.06 7.69 -8.44
N LYS A 104 -4.05 8.52 -8.15
CA LYS A 104 -2.64 8.15 -8.27
C LYS A 104 -2.23 7.03 -7.32
N SER A 105 -2.79 7.01 -6.12
CA SER A 105 -2.61 5.92 -5.18
C SER A 105 -3.09 4.58 -5.76
N LEU A 106 -4.29 4.56 -6.32
CA LEU A 106 -4.84 3.37 -6.96
C LEU A 106 -3.99 2.93 -8.16
N GLU A 107 -3.50 3.86 -8.98
CA GLU A 107 -2.61 3.54 -10.10
C GLU A 107 -1.33 2.83 -9.61
N VAL A 108 -0.70 3.31 -8.54
CA VAL A 108 0.49 2.69 -7.93
C VAL A 108 0.18 1.27 -7.44
N PHE A 109 -0.85 1.12 -6.60
CA PHE A 109 -1.16 -0.17 -6.00
C PHE A 109 -1.71 -1.20 -7.00
N GLU A 110 -2.51 -0.79 -7.98
CA GLU A 110 -3.01 -1.68 -9.03
C GLU A 110 -1.88 -2.13 -9.96
N TYR A 111 -0.94 -1.22 -10.29
CA TYR A 111 0.26 -1.58 -11.04
C TYR A 111 1.10 -2.61 -10.28
N ALA A 112 1.36 -2.34 -8.99
CA ALA A 112 2.10 -3.26 -8.13
C ALA A 112 1.40 -4.61 -8.03
N LYS A 113 0.07 -4.65 -7.75
CA LYS A 113 -0.72 -5.88 -7.69
C LYS A 113 -0.57 -6.71 -8.97
N ASN A 114 -0.69 -6.08 -10.13
CA ASN A 114 -0.60 -6.77 -11.42
C ASN A 114 0.79 -7.38 -11.63
N THR A 115 1.85 -6.63 -11.31
CA THR A 115 3.23 -7.13 -11.42
C THR A 115 3.52 -8.24 -10.42
N TYR A 116 3.05 -8.08 -9.18
CA TYR A 116 3.15 -9.10 -8.15
C TYR A 116 2.43 -10.40 -8.54
N SER A 117 1.26 -10.30 -9.17
CA SER A 117 0.45 -11.46 -9.59
C SER A 117 1.01 -12.20 -10.81
N LYS A 118 1.97 -11.59 -11.53
CA LYS A 118 2.53 -12.11 -12.78
C LYS A 118 4.02 -12.38 -12.63
N GLU A 119 4.84 -11.35 -12.84
CA GLU A 119 6.29 -11.48 -12.92
C GLU A 119 6.88 -12.01 -11.60
N TYR A 120 6.44 -11.50 -10.44
CA TYR A 120 6.91 -12.01 -9.15
C TYR A 120 6.51 -13.46 -8.90
N ILE A 121 5.28 -13.88 -9.22
CA ILE A 121 4.89 -15.29 -9.08
C ILE A 121 5.72 -16.19 -9.99
N ALA A 122 6.02 -15.74 -11.21
CA ALA A 122 6.87 -16.49 -12.12
C ALA A 122 8.28 -16.68 -11.54
N ILE A 123 8.91 -15.62 -11.06
CA ILE A 123 10.27 -15.67 -10.49
C ILE A 123 10.27 -16.45 -9.16
N ALA A 124 9.25 -16.28 -8.32
CA ALA A 124 9.11 -17.02 -7.07
C ALA A 124 9.06 -18.54 -7.28
N LYS A 125 8.41 -18.99 -8.36
CA LYS A 125 8.42 -20.41 -8.74
C LYS A 125 9.82 -20.90 -9.12
N MET A 126 10.58 -20.10 -9.86
CA MET A 126 11.97 -20.44 -10.20
C MET A 126 12.82 -20.59 -8.95
N ILE A 127 12.68 -19.65 -8.00
CA ILE A 127 13.34 -19.70 -6.68
C ILE A 127 12.92 -20.97 -5.92
N ASP A 128 11.62 -21.24 -5.84
CA ASP A 128 11.09 -22.38 -5.07
C ASP A 128 11.39 -23.75 -5.68
N ASN A 129 11.70 -23.79 -6.97
CA ASN A 129 12.15 -24.96 -7.72
C ASN A 129 13.68 -25.13 -7.73
N ASN A 130 14.42 -24.20 -7.10
CA ASN A 130 15.88 -24.17 -7.12
C ASN A 130 16.46 -24.15 -8.53
N GLU A 131 15.88 -23.34 -9.42
CA GLU A 131 16.49 -23.06 -10.72
C GLU A 131 17.85 -22.35 -10.55
N SER A 132 18.66 -22.32 -11.61
CA SER A 132 20.01 -21.77 -11.53
C SER A 132 19.99 -20.27 -11.22
N ALA A 133 21.00 -19.81 -10.46
CA ALA A 133 21.16 -18.40 -10.12
C ALA A 133 21.21 -17.51 -11.38
N ASP A 134 21.86 -17.97 -12.46
CA ASP A 134 21.92 -17.24 -13.73
C ASP A 134 20.54 -17.05 -14.37
N ALA A 135 19.69 -18.08 -14.33
CA ALA A 135 18.33 -18.00 -14.88
C ALA A 135 17.46 -17.04 -14.05
N ILE A 136 17.54 -17.10 -12.72
CA ILE A 136 16.83 -16.20 -11.82
C ILE A 136 17.30 -14.75 -12.02
N ASN A 137 18.62 -14.51 -12.06
CA ASN A 137 19.20 -13.19 -12.26
C ASN A 137 18.75 -12.55 -13.58
N LEU A 138 18.63 -13.33 -14.65
CA LEU A 138 18.13 -12.83 -15.92
C LEU A 138 16.69 -12.30 -15.82
N GLU A 139 15.81 -13.01 -15.11
CA GLU A 139 14.43 -12.55 -14.90
C GLU A 139 14.33 -11.37 -13.93
N LEU A 140 15.21 -11.28 -12.93
CA LEU A 140 15.32 -10.10 -12.07
C LEU A 140 15.71 -8.84 -12.87
N ILE A 141 16.69 -8.95 -13.77
CA ILE A 141 17.09 -7.85 -14.66
C ILE A 141 15.94 -7.43 -15.58
N LYS A 142 15.17 -8.40 -16.10
CA LYS A 142 13.98 -8.11 -16.92
C LYS A 142 12.89 -7.43 -16.10
N LEU A 143 12.63 -7.89 -14.87
CA LEU A 143 11.68 -7.25 -13.97
C LEU A 143 12.03 -5.79 -13.76
N ASP A 144 13.29 -5.51 -13.40
CA ASP A 144 13.75 -4.15 -13.13
C ASP A 144 13.66 -3.28 -14.38
N SER A 145 14.25 -3.72 -15.50
CA SER A 145 14.26 -2.93 -16.73
C SER A 145 12.87 -2.63 -17.29
N LEU A 146 11.88 -3.52 -17.09
CA LEU A 146 10.54 -3.37 -17.68
C LEU A 146 9.51 -2.76 -16.73
N LYS A 147 9.67 -2.94 -15.41
CA LYS A 147 8.61 -2.58 -14.44
C LYS A 147 9.00 -1.44 -13.51
N VAL A 148 10.24 -1.41 -13.03
CA VAL A 148 10.66 -0.42 -12.04
C VAL A 148 10.55 1.02 -12.57
N PRO A 149 10.99 1.36 -13.81
CA PRO A 149 10.86 2.73 -14.31
C PRO A 149 9.42 3.25 -14.32
N ARG A 150 8.44 2.38 -14.65
CA ARG A 150 7.02 2.78 -14.64
C ARG A 150 6.50 2.92 -13.22
N PHE A 151 6.90 2.03 -12.33
CA PHE A 151 6.55 2.13 -10.91
C PHE A 151 7.08 3.44 -10.30
N ASP A 152 8.35 3.78 -10.56
CA ASP A 152 8.99 4.99 -10.04
C ASP A 152 8.26 6.26 -10.49
N VAL A 153 7.84 6.32 -11.75
CA VAL A 153 7.04 7.43 -12.27
C VAL A 153 5.70 7.53 -11.54
N LEU A 154 4.96 6.42 -11.41
CA LEU A 154 3.67 6.41 -10.72
C LEU A 154 3.81 6.81 -9.25
N HIS A 155 4.82 6.29 -8.57
CA HIS A 155 5.09 6.59 -7.17
C HIS A 155 5.49 8.06 -7.01
N SER A 156 6.35 8.60 -7.88
CA SER A 156 6.76 10.00 -7.85
C SER A 156 5.58 10.95 -8.11
N GLU A 157 4.70 10.62 -9.05
CA GLU A 157 3.48 11.38 -9.33
C GLU A 157 2.54 11.41 -8.12
N LEU A 158 2.40 10.29 -7.39
CA LEU A 158 1.65 10.26 -6.14
C LEU A 158 2.27 11.17 -5.07
N TRP A 159 3.58 11.06 -4.83
CA TRP A 159 4.24 11.83 -3.79
C TRP A 159 4.33 13.33 -4.09
N ALA A 160 4.35 13.72 -5.37
CA ALA A 160 4.22 15.12 -5.78
C ALA A 160 2.88 15.76 -5.35
N LEU A 161 1.82 14.96 -5.18
CA LEU A 161 0.52 15.41 -4.65
C LEU A 161 0.46 15.29 -3.12
N ALA A 162 1.07 14.24 -2.57
CA ALA A 162 1.00 13.93 -1.15
C ALA A 162 1.78 14.93 -0.28
N LEU A 163 2.97 15.38 -0.74
CA LEU A 163 3.81 16.28 0.05
C LEU A 163 3.14 17.66 0.28
N PRO A 164 2.59 18.35 -0.74
CA PRO A 164 1.85 19.59 -0.51
C PRO A 164 0.60 19.39 0.34
N TYR A 165 -0.09 18.26 0.19
CA TYR A 165 -1.26 17.92 1.02
C TYR A 165 -0.88 17.80 2.50
N ALA A 166 0.23 17.11 2.79
CA ALA A 166 0.75 16.97 4.15
C ALA A 166 1.13 18.32 4.75
N GLU A 167 1.86 19.16 4.00
CA GLU A 167 2.24 20.50 4.42
C GLU A 167 1.01 21.37 4.74
N ALA A 168 0.04 21.43 3.83
CA ALA A 168 -1.18 22.22 4.00
C ALA A 168 -2.02 21.79 5.21
N ASN A 169 -1.91 20.53 5.62
CA ASN A 169 -2.66 19.95 6.73
C ASN A 169 -1.83 19.76 8.01
N ASN A 170 -0.59 20.29 8.06
CA ASN A 170 0.34 20.18 9.20
C ASN A 170 0.65 18.72 9.60
N ILE A 171 0.76 17.83 8.61
CA ILE A 171 1.13 16.43 8.80
C ILE A 171 2.66 16.33 8.70
N GLU A 172 3.30 15.81 9.75
CA GLU A 172 4.75 15.58 9.75
C GLU A 172 5.09 14.36 8.90
N VAL A 173 5.97 14.55 7.90
CA VAL A 173 6.40 13.48 7.00
C VAL A 173 7.86 13.14 7.30
N ILE A 174 8.10 11.93 7.80
CA ILE A 174 9.45 11.39 7.97
C ILE A 174 9.79 10.58 6.70
N ILE A 175 10.68 11.13 5.88
CA ILE A 175 11.22 10.44 4.71
C ILE A 175 12.44 9.63 5.19
N HIS A 176 12.38 8.31 5.04
CA HIS A 176 13.48 7.39 5.38
C HIS A 176 14.26 6.98 4.15
#